data_AF-A0A660UED7-F1
#
_entry.id   AF-A0A660UED7-F1
#
_cell.length_a   1.000
_cell.length_b   1.000
_cell.length_c   1.000
_cell.angle_alpha   90.00
_cell.angle_beta   90.00
_cell.angle_gamma   90.00
#
_symmetry.space_group_name_H-M   'P 1'
#
loop_
_entity.id
_entity.type
_entity.pdbx_description
1 polymer ?
#
loop_
_entity_poly.entity_id
_entity_poly.type
_entity_poly.pdbx_seq_one_letter_code
_entity_poly.pdbx_strand_id
1 'polypeptide(L)' 'MRVALVNTNRIKPPISPIGLEYVAEALSAAGHRVEILDLCWEENHGEAIGRFFGERDFDLVGVTLRNTDDCAYTSGCS' A
#
# COMPACT_ATOMS: atom_id res chain seq x y z
N MET A 1 -1.03 17.40 8.78
CA MET A 1 -1.50 16.06 9.20
C MET A 1 -0.43 15.04 8.90
N ARG A 2 -0.38 13.96 9.67
CA ARG A 2 0.38 12.76 9.35
C ARG A 2 -0.55 11.75 8.70
N VAL A 3 -0.19 11.33 7.49
CA VAL A 3 -1.01 10.45 6.65
C VAL A 3 -0.27 9.15 6.40
N ALA A 4 -0.92 8.04 6.75
CA ALA A 4 -0.48 6.71 6.37
C ALA A 4 -1.09 6.34 5.02
N LEU A 5 -0.27 5.86 4.09
CA LEU A 5 -0.72 5.31 2.82
C LEU A 5 -0.31 3.85 2.71
N VAL A 6 -1.28 2.95 2.55
CA VAL A 6 -1.05 1.50 2.60
C VAL A 6 -1.25 0.89 1.22
N ASN A 7 -0.20 0.30 0.65
CA ASN A 7 -0.32 -0.60 -0.50
C ASN A 7 -0.69 -2.01 -0.03
N THR A 8 -1.86 -2.48 -0.48
CA THR A 8 -2.36 -3.83 -0.14
C THR A 8 -2.05 -4.87 -1.21
N ASN A 9 -1.51 -4.48 -2.36
CA ASN A 9 -1.25 -5.41 -3.45
C ASN A 9 -0.08 -6.34 -3.10
N ARG A 10 -0.37 -7.64 -3.00
CA ARG A 10 0.63 -8.69 -2.70
C ARG A 10 0.84 -9.67 -3.86
N ILE A 11 0.29 -9.39 -5.04
CA ILE A 11 0.45 -10.22 -6.24
C ILE A 11 1.95 -10.38 -6.57
N LYS A 12 2.31 -11.57 -7.05
CA LYS A 12 3.66 -11.88 -7.54
C LYS A 12 3.65 -12.07 -9.07
N PRO A 13 4.66 -11.55 -9.79
CA PRO A 13 5.80 -10.75 -9.31
C PRO A 13 5.36 -9.37 -8.76
N PRO A 14 6.14 -8.76 -7.85
CA PRO A 14 5.76 -7.49 -7.22
C PRO A 14 5.66 -6.36 -8.26
N ILE A 15 4.66 -5.50 -8.09
CA ILE A 15 4.40 -4.35 -8.95
C ILE A 15 4.34 -3.11 -8.06
N SER A 16 5.12 -2.08 -8.37
CA SER A 16 5.11 -0.82 -7.61
C SER A 16 3.71 -0.18 -7.63
N PRO A 17 3.26 0.40 -6.51
CA PRO A 17 1.98 1.08 -6.40
C PRO A 17 2.03 2.51 -6.93
N ILE A 18 2.37 2.69 -8.21
CA ILE A 18 2.60 4.02 -8.85
C ILE A 18 1.46 5.03 -8.55
N GLY A 19 0.20 4.58 -8.60
CA GLY A 19 -0.94 5.45 -8.27
C GLY A 19 -0.91 5.98 -6.83
N LEU A 20 -0.44 5.17 -5.87
CA LEU A 20 -0.26 5.57 -4.48
C LEU A 20 0.91 6.55 -4.33
N GLU A 21 1.99 6.36 -5.10
CA GLU A 21 3.16 7.25 -5.11
C GLU A 21 2.78 8.67 -5.57
N TYR A 22 1.92 8.81 -6.59
CA TYR A 22 1.38 10.12 -7.00
C TYR A 22 0.54 10.78 -5.90
N VAL A 23 -0.30 10.02 -5.19
CA VAL A 23 -1.07 10.55 -4.07
C VAL A 23 -0.14 10.99 -2.93
N ALA A 24 0.92 10.22 -2.66
CA ALA A 24 1.91 10.56 -1.65
C ALA A 24 2.63 11.88 -1.98
N GLU A 25 3.04 12.05 -3.24
CA GLU A 25 3.69 13.28 -3.72
C GLU A 25 2.75 14.49 -3.61
N ALA A 26 1.49 14.36 -4.05
CA ALA A 26 0.50 15.43 -3.94
C ALA A 26 0.23 15.85 -2.49
N LEU A 27 0.11 14.88 -1.57
CA LEU A 27 -0.06 15.15 -0.14
C LEU A 27 1.19 15.81 0.48
N SER A 28 2.38 15.37 0.07
CA SER A 28 3.64 15.96 0.51
C SER A 28 3.77 17.40 0.04
N ALA A 29 3.45 17.68 -1.24
CA ALA A 29 3.43 19.03 -1.81
C ALA A 29 2.43 19.96 -1.11
N ALA A 30 1.32 19.42 -0.59
CA ALA A 30 0.36 20.15 0.24
C ALA A 30 0.82 20.37 1.71
N GLY A 31 2.03 19.93 2.07
CA GLY A 31 2.61 20.13 3.40
C GLY A 31 2.22 19.07 4.44
N HIS A 32 1.69 17.92 4.00
CA HIS A 32 1.42 16.79 4.89
C HIS A 32 2.65 15.89 5.08
N ARG A 33 2.72 15.20 6.21
CA ARG A 33 3.76 14.19 6.48
C ARG A 33 3.21 12.85 6.03
N VAL A 34 3.78 12.27 4.99
CA VAL A 34 3.27 11.03 4.39
C VAL A 34 4.24 9.89 4.69
N GLU A 35 3.71 8.76 5.13
CA GLU A 35 4.45 7.52 5.34
C GLU A 35 3.74 6.41 4.58
N ILE A 36 4.51 5.59 3.86
CA ILE A 36 3.98 4.50 3.03
C ILE A 36 4.28 3.16 3.71
N LEU A 37 3.24 2.35 3.87
CA LEU A 37 3.35 0.94 4.23
C LEU A 37 3.10 0.08 2.98
N ASP A 38 4.15 -0.49 2.41
CA ASP A 38 4.05 -1.37 1.26
C ASP A 38 4.04 -2.84 1.66
N LEU A 39 2.84 -3.44 1.73
CA LEU A 39 2.66 -4.85 2.11
C LEU A 39 3.10 -5.83 1.02
N CYS A 40 3.47 -5.37 -0.18
CA CYS A 40 3.94 -6.23 -1.27
C CYS A 40 5.25 -6.96 -0.91
N TRP A 41 6.08 -6.31 -0.08
CA TRP A 41 7.39 -6.80 0.36
C TRP A 41 7.37 -7.47 1.74
N GLU A 42 6.26 -7.36 2.46
CA GLU A 42 6.12 -7.90 3.80
C GLU A 42 5.66 -9.37 3.77
N GLU A 43 6.46 -10.24 4.39
CA GLU A 43 6.13 -11.65 4.55
C GLU A 43 4.92 -11.82 5.50
N ASN A 44 5.00 -11.16 6.67
CA ASN A 44 3.93 -11.11 7.66
C ASN A 44 3.29 -9.72 7.72
N HIS A 45 2.20 -9.54 6.97
CA HIS A 45 1.49 -8.26 6.91
C HIS A 45 0.85 -7.85 8.24
N GLY A 46 0.43 -8.80 9.09
CA GLY A 46 -0.19 -8.47 10.38
C GLY A 46 0.81 -7.81 11.32
N GLU A 47 2.02 -8.38 11.40
CA GLU A 47 3.13 -7.81 12.17
C GLU A 47 3.58 -6.46 11.60
N ALA A 48 3.71 -6.36 10.27
CA ALA A 48 4.09 -5.12 9.61
C ALA A 48 3.10 -3.97 9.89
N ILE A 49 1.79 -4.25 9.83
CA ILE A 49 0.74 -3.29 10.19
C ILE A 49 0.86 -2.90 11.67
N GLY A 50 0.99 -3.88 12.58
CA GLY A 50 1.10 -3.63 14.01
C GLY A 50 2.31 -2.77 14.37
N ARG A 51 3.48 -3.04 13.77
CA ARG A 51 4.68 -2.22 13.91
C ARG A 51 4.46 -0.80 13.39
N PHE A 52 3.98 -0.66 12.16
CA PHE A 52 3.82 0.64 11.50
C PHE A 52 2.87 1.58 12.26
N PHE A 53 1.73 1.07 12.71
CA PHE A 53 0.76 1.86 13.49
C PHE A 53 1.07 1.94 14.99
N GLY A 54 1.98 1.11 15.50
CA GLY A 54 2.47 1.19 16.89
C GLY A 54 3.55 2.25 17.09
N GLU A 55 4.25 2.66 16.03
CA GLU A 55 5.35 3.63 16.10
C GLU A 55 4.89 5.09 16.15
N ARG A 56 3.74 5.40 15.54
CA ARG A 56 3.23 6.77 15.35
C ARG A 56 1.70 6.79 15.30
N ASP A 57 1.12 7.89 15.78
CA ASP A 57 -0.29 8.22 15.52
C ASP A 57 -0.47 8.90 14.16
N PHE A 58 -1.50 8.50 13.41
CA PHE A 58 -1.85 9.05 12.10
C PHE A 58 -3.23 9.71 12.14
N ASP A 59 -3.36 10.87 11.50
CA ASP A 59 -4.63 11.60 11.41
C ASP A 59 -5.55 11.01 10.32
N LEU A 60 -4.96 10.38 9.30
CA LEU A 60 -5.66 9.78 8.17
C LEU A 60 -4.91 8.56 7.65
N VAL A 61 -5.67 7.52 7.28
CA VAL A 61 -5.16 6.31 6.65
C VAL A 61 -5.82 6.14 5.28
N GLY A 62 -5.01 6.22 4.23
CA GLY A 62 -5.40 5.86 2.87
C GLY A 62 -4.98 4.44 2.56
N VAL A 63 -5.85 3.67 1.92
CA VAL A 63 -5.59 2.27 1.53
C VAL A 63 -5.85 2.14 0.04
N THR A 64 -4.87 1.65 -0.73
CA THR A 64 -5.08 1.38 -2.15
C THR A 64 -5.55 -0.05 -2.38
N LEU A 65 -6.56 -0.19 -3.24
CA LEU A 65 -7.06 -1.45 -3.76
C LEU A 65 -6.85 -1.44 -5.28
N ARG A 66 -5.71 -1.97 -5.73
CA ARG A 66 -5.35 -1.98 -7.16
C ARG A 66 -6.14 -3.01 -7.96
N ASN A 67 -6.46 -4.12 -7.33
CA ASN A 67 -7.07 -5.30 -7.93
C ASN A 67 -8.36 -5.61 -7.17
N THR A 68 -9.49 -5.65 -7.87
CA THR A 68 -10.78 -6.15 -7.32
C THR A 68 -10.82 -7.67 -7.28
N ASP A 69 -10.03 -8.28 -8.16
CA ASP A 69 -9.89 -9.70 -8.38
C ASP A 69 -8.52 -9.94 -9.02
N ASP A 70 -8.09 -11.19 -9.09
CA ASP A 70 -6.80 -11.56 -9.70
C ASP A 70 -6.85 -11.57 -11.23
N CYS A 71 -8.04 -11.50 -11.86
CA CYS A 71 -8.28 -11.60 -13.30
C CYS A 71 -7.32 -12.59 -13.98
N ALA A 72 -7.06 -13.73 -13.31
CA ALA A 72 -6.10 -14.70 -13.80
C ALA A 72 -6.73 -15.43 -14.99
N TYR A 73 -6.43 -14.98 -16.20
CA TYR A 73 -6.70 -15.76 -17.40
C TYR A 73 -5.70 -16.92 -17.43
N THR A 74 -6.06 -18.04 -16.80
CA THR A 74 -5.33 -19.29 -16.97
C THR A 74 -5.59 -19.79 -18.39
N SER A 75 -4.77 -19.35 -19.36
CA SER A 75 -4.71 -20.02 -20.66
C SER A 75 -4.31 -21.48 -20.39
N GLY A 76 -5.25 -22.38 -20.64
CA GLY A 76 -5.28 -23.73 -20.07
C GLY A 76 -4.01 -24.55 -20.27
N CYS A 77 -3.65 -25.28 -19.21
CA CYS A 77 -3.06 -26.60 -19.36
C CYS A 77 -4.12 -27.60 -18.85
N SER A 78 -4.83 -28.18 -19.81
CA SER A 78 -5.48 -29.48 -19.70
C SER A 78 -4.45 -30.57 -19.42
#